data_AF-A0A0G1WLA1-F1
#
_entry.id   AF-A0A0G1WLA1-F1
#
_cell.length_a   1.000
_cell.length_b   1.000
_cell.length_c   1.000
_cell.angle_alpha   90.00
_cell.angle_beta   90.00
_cell.angle_gamma   90.00
#
_symmetry.space_group_name_H-M   'P 1'
#
loop_
_entity.id
_entity.type
_entity.pdbx_description
1 polymer ?
#
loop_
_entity_poly.entity_id
_entity_poly.type
_entity_poly.pdbx_seq_one_letter_code
_entity_poly.pdbx_strand_id
1 'polypeptide(L)'
;MNITKLKQHPKTFTRLFGIEPRKFDELVMKIYPLWIRAESKRLRHPRKIKKGSGRRYKLTLEDAVAMLLLYTRAYVSHVFLSALFDVHESAICRYFARIRPITETVFDLPTKNADLSEEEILKLVVDATEQRTERRRDGAGYSGKKKAHTVKTQIVVSAKGDIVHISESVPGNVHDKKLFDQSGVILPDTAKGDLAYLGTNIAIPLKSSKLHQLTQRQKDHNTRHSRKRIIVEHVFASLKAYRILADRFRGALAHYHQYFLIVCGLRNLARS
;
A
#
# COMPACT_ATOMS: atom_id res chain seq x y z
N MET A 1 19.50 -1.17 16.97
CA MET A 1 18.35 -2.01 17.41
C MET A 1 18.71 -3.48 17.26
N ASN A 2 18.41 -4.35 18.23
CA ASN A 2 18.73 -5.78 18.14
C ASN A 2 17.50 -6.58 17.69
N ILE A 3 17.44 -6.95 16.40
CA ILE A 3 16.31 -7.67 15.80
C ILE A 3 16.17 -9.08 16.38
N THR A 4 17.28 -9.79 16.55
CA THR A 4 17.30 -11.15 17.13
C THR A 4 16.63 -11.20 18.49
N LYS A 5 16.91 -10.23 19.37
CA LYS A 5 16.25 -10.11 20.68
C LYS A 5 14.77 -9.76 20.55
N LEU A 6 14.39 -8.88 19.61
CA LEU A 6 12.97 -8.54 19.41
C LEU A 6 12.15 -9.73 18.93
N LYS A 7 12.72 -10.61 18.11
CA LYS A 7 12.05 -11.85 17.65
C LYS A 7 11.67 -12.79 18.80
N GLN A 8 12.43 -12.76 19.90
CA GLN A 8 12.13 -13.52 21.13
C GLN A 8 10.88 -12.96 21.87
N HIS A 9 10.37 -11.79 21.47
CA HIS A 9 9.15 -11.19 22.00
C HIS A 9 8.11 -10.98 20.88
N PRO A 10 7.44 -12.05 20.39
CA PRO A 10 6.61 -12.00 19.18
C PRO A 10 5.52 -10.94 19.19
N LYS A 11 4.81 -10.77 20.33
CA LYS A 11 3.76 -9.73 20.46
C LYS A 11 4.30 -8.31 20.25
N THR A 12 5.48 -8.02 20.81
CA THR A 12 6.15 -6.73 20.65
C THR A 12 6.65 -6.56 19.22
N PHE A 13 7.23 -7.61 18.64
CA PHE A 13 7.69 -7.61 17.25
C PHE A 13 6.55 -7.28 16.28
N THR A 14 5.42 -7.99 16.36
CA THR A 14 4.27 -7.76 15.49
C THR A 14 3.69 -6.36 15.65
N ARG A 15 3.69 -5.81 16.88
CA ARG A 15 3.25 -4.42 17.11
C ARG A 15 4.17 -3.41 16.44
N LEU A 16 5.49 -3.64 16.46
CA LEU A 16 6.49 -2.75 15.87
C LEU A 16 6.56 -2.81 14.35
N PHE A 17 6.44 -4.01 13.76
CA PHE A 17 6.69 -4.22 12.32
C PHE A 17 5.44 -4.58 11.52
N GLY A 18 4.33 -4.89 12.18
CA GLY A 18 3.05 -5.23 11.54
C GLY A 18 2.90 -6.69 11.12
N ILE A 19 3.95 -7.50 11.24
CA ILE A 19 3.98 -8.93 10.91
C ILE A 19 4.71 -9.73 11.98
N GLU A 20 4.40 -11.03 12.08
CA GLU A 20 5.06 -11.93 13.03
C GLU A 20 6.52 -12.20 12.66
N PRO A 21 7.38 -12.55 13.64
CA PRO A 21 8.79 -12.88 13.40
C PRO A 21 9.01 -13.89 12.27
N ARG A 22 8.21 -14.97 12.22
CA ARG A 22 8.30 -16.00 11.18
C ARG A 22 8.04 -15.42 9.78
N LYS A 23 6.95 -14.65 9.62
CA LYS A 23 6.60 -14.01 8.33
C LYS A 23 7.64 -12.96 7.93
N PHE A 24 8.26 -12.29 8.90
CA PHE A 24 9.38 -11.40 8.64
C PHE A 24 10.59 -12.16 8.09
N ASP A 25 10.93 -13.31 8.65
CA ASP A 25 12.02 -14.15 8.14
C ASP A 25 11.73 -14.66 6.73
N GLU A 26 10.49 -15.11 6.48
CA GLU A 26 10.03 -15.49 5.15
C GLU A 26 10.15 -14.34 4.14
N LEU A 27 9.81 -13.11 4.55
CA LEU A 27 9.96 -11.91 3.72
C LEU A 27 11.44 -11.62 3.44
N VAL A 28 12.31 -11.66 4.45
CA VAL A 28 13.75 -11.41 4.29
C VAL A 28 14.38 -12.45 3.36
N MET A 29 14.00 -13.73 3.49
CA MET A 29 14.45 -14.80 2.60
C MET A 29 14.06 -14.55 1.15
N LYS A 30 12.83 -14.06 0.89
CA LYS A 30 12.38 -13.69 -0.47
C LYS A 30 13.09 -12.45 -1.02
N ILE A 31 13.39 -11.47 -0.17
CA ILE A 31 14.11 -10.24 -0.54
C ILE A 31 15.58 -10.52 -0.86
N TYR A 32 16.22 -11.47 -0.16
CA TYR A 32 17.65 -11.75 -0.27
C TYR A 32 18.16 -11.98 -1.70
N PRO A 33 17.61 -12.89 -2.52
CA PRO A 33 18.10 -13.09 -3.89
C PRO A 33 17.96 -11.84 -4.77
N LEU A 34 16.90 -11.06 -4.58
CA LEU A 34 16.68 -9.80 -5.31
C LEU A 34 17.68 -8.73 -4.88
N TRP A 35 18.01 -8.66 -3.58
CA TRP A 35 19.06 -7.80 -3.05
C TRP A 35 20.42 -8.11 -3.67
N ILE A 36 20.81 -9.38 -3.73
CA ILE A 36 22.08 -9.79 -4.35
C ILE A 36 22.14 -9.42 -5.82
N ARG A 37 21.04 -9.61 -6.57
CA ARG A 37 20.94 -9.20 -7.98
C ARG A 37 21.06 -7.68 -8.15
N ALA A 38 20.34 -6.91 -7.32
CA ALA A 38 20.38 -5.45 -7.36
C ALA A 38 21.77 -4.89 -7.03
N GLU A 39 22.44 -5.44 -6.00
CA GLU A 39 23.80 -5.07 -5.64
C GLU A 39 24.80 -5.45 -6.74
N SER A 40 24.63 -6.62 -7.35
CA SER A 40 25.47 -7.05 -8.48
C SER A 40 25.36 -6.09 -9.66
N LYS A 41 24.14 -5.68 -10.04
CA LYS A 41 23.89 -4.70 -11.11
C LYS A 41 24.52 -3.34 -10.78
N ARG A 42 24.34 -2.86 -9.55
CA ARG A 42 24.94 -1.60 -9.07
C ARG A 42 26.47 -1.60 -9.21
N LEU A 43 27.11 -2.73 -8.90
CA LEU A 43 28.56 -2.87 -8.93
C LEU A 43 29.14 -3.03 -10.35
N ARG A 44 28.31 -3.20 -11.39
CA ARG A 44 28.73 -3.32 -12.80
C ARG A 44 28.98 -1.97 -13.49
N HIS A 45 28.46 -0.86 -12.96
CA HIS A 45 28.68 0.45 -13.58
C HIS A 45 30.17 0.83 -13.57
N PRO A 46 30.65 1.54 -14.61
CA PRO A 46 32.03 2.04 -14.67
C PRO A 46 32.33 2.89 -13.42
N ARG A 47 33.44 2.58 -12.75
CA ARG A 47 33.83 3.26 -11.51
C ARG A 47 35.28 3.66 -11.56
N LYS A 48 35.59 4.80 -10.94
CA LYS A 48 36.97 5.27 -10.71
C LYS A 48 37.72 4.43 -9.65
N ILE A 49 37.03 3.54 -8.92
CA ILE A 49 37.57 2.77 -7.79
C ILE A 49 37.26 1.28 -8.00
N LYS A 50 38.16 0.39 -7.53
CA LYS A 50 38.01 -1.08 -7.58
C LYS A 50 36.63 -1.55 -7.10
N LYS A 51 36.14 -2.62 -7.74
CA LYS A 51 34.84 -3.21 -7.44
C LYS A 51 34.76 -3.63 -5.97
N GLY A 52 33.88 -2.97 -5.22
CA GLY A 52 33.62 -3.28 -3.81
C GLY A 52 34.35 -2.39 -2.81
N SER A 53 35.24 -1.49 -3.26
CA SER A 53 36.02 -0.59 -2.39
C SER A 53 35.28 0.65 -1.89
N GLY A 54 33.94 0.70 -2.02
CA GLY A 54 33.13 1.76 -1.43
C GLY A 54 32.82 1.49 0.04
N ARG A 55 32.24 2.47 0.74
CA ARG A 55 31.77 2.31 2.12
C ARG A 55 30.80 1.13 2.21
N ARG A 56 31.13 0.14 3.04
CA ARG A 56 30.28 -1.02 3.32
C ARG A 56 29.00 -0.57 4.03
N TYR A 57 27.91 -1.30 3.82
CA TYR A 57 26.71 -1.09 4.60
C TYR A 57 26.98 -1.42 6.06
N LYS A 58 26.49 -0.56 6.96
CA LYS A 58 26.55 -0.80 8.40
C LYS A 58 25.44 -1.78 8.83
N LEU A 59 24.29 -1.73 8.18
CA LEU A 59 23.15 -2.58 8.48
C LEU A 59 23.21 -3.85 7.64
N THR A 60 22.80 -4.96 8.27
CA THR A 60 22.46 -6.18 7.54
C THR A 60 21.22 -5.96 6.68
N LEU A 61 20.94 -6.87 5.73
CA LEU A 61 19.69 -6.84 4.97
C LEU A 61 18.48 -6.92 5.92
N GLU A 62 18.56 -7.79 6.91
CA GLU A 62 17.53 -7.99 7.92
C GLU A 62 17.22 -6.68 8.68
N ASP A 63 18.24 -6.01 9.22
CA ASP A 63 18.08 -4.73 9.92
C ASP A 63 17.48 -3.66 9.02
N ALA A 64 17.89 -3.63 7.76
CA ALA A 64 17.44 -2.61 6.83
C ALA A 64 16.00 -2.86 6.34
N VAL A 65 15.55 -4.11 6.25
CA VAL A 65 14.13 -4.47 6.05
C VAL A 65 13.33 -4.12 7.30
N ALA A 66 13.80 -4.45 8.50
CA ALA A 66 13.15 -4.08 9.76
C ALA A 66 12.99 -2.57 9.89
N MET A 67 13.99 -1.79 9.47
CA MET A 67 13.93 -0.33 9.42
C MET A 67 12.83 0.18 8.49
N LEU A 68 12.68 -0.42 7.31
CA LEU A 68 11.60 -0.07 6.38
C LEU A 68 10.23 -0.41 6.98
N LEU A 69 10.07 -1.58 7.58
CA LEU A 69 8.80 -1.99 8.18
C LEU A 69 8.42 -1.12 9.38
N LEU A 70 9.39 -0.76 10.22
CA LEU A 70 9.16 0.17 11.32
C LEU A 70 8.75 1.55 10.81
N TYR A 71 9.39 2.02 9.74
CA TYR A 71 9.06 3.29 9.12
C TYR A 71 7.65 3.29 8.53
N THR A 72 7.21 2.23 7.84
CA THR A 72 5.83 2.17 7.33
C THR A 72 4.82 2.02 8.48
N ARG A 73 5.15 1.22 9.49
CA ARG A 73 4.25 0.93 10.62
C ARG A 73 4.05 2.12 11.55
N ALA A 74 5.13 2.74 12.00
CA ALA A 74 5.12 3.82 13.00
C ALA A 74 5.28 5.22 12.39
N TYR A 75 5.79 5.33 11.16
CA TYR A 75 6.00 6.60 10.47
C TYR A 75 6.81 7.62 11.27
N VAL A 76 7.85 7.13 11.92
CA VAL A 76 8.84 7.94 12.66
C VAL A 76 9.71 8.79 11.73
N SER A 77 10.34 9.83 12.25
CA SER A 77 11.27 10.67 11.47
C SER A 77 12.55 9.90 11.09
N HIS A 78 13.23 10.32 10.03
CA HIS A 78 14.53 9.74 9.68
C HIS A 78 15.60 10.00 10.77
N VAL A 79 15.52 11.12 11.49
CA VAL A 79 16.37 11.39 12.67
C VAL A 79 16.17 10.34 13.76
N PHE A 80 14.92 9.96 14.04
CA PHE A 80 14.64 8.91 15.01
C PHE A 80 15.19 7.55 14.57
N LEU A 81 15.00 7.18 13.29
CA LEU A 81 15.58 5.96 12.73
C LEU A 81 17.10 5.97 12.75
N SER A 82 17.71 7.13 12.46
CA SER A 82 19.15 7.36 12.52
C SER A 82 19.70 7.03 13.90
N ALA A 83 19.03 7.49 14.96
CA ALA A 83 19.41 7.18 16.34
C ALA A 83 19.18 5.68 16.68
N LEU A 84 18.04 5.11 16.29
CA LEU A 84 17.65 3.75 16.65
C LEU A 84 18.50 2.66 15.97
N PHE A 85 18.88 2.88 14.71
CA PHE A 85 19.69 1.97 13.90
C PHE A 85 21.17 2.35 13.86
N ASP A 86 21.56 3.43 14.54
CA ASP A 86 22.94 3.91 14.62
C ASP A 86 23.56 4.11 13.23
N VAL A 87 22.85 4.85 12.36
CA VAL A 87 23.31 5.21 11.01
C VAL A 87 23.00 6.67 10.76
N HIS A 88 23.80 7.39 9.98
CA HIS A 88 23.48 8.77 9.63
C HIS A 88 22.15 8.90 8.88
N GLU A 89 21.44 10.01 9.06
CA GLU A 89 20.15 10.30 8.41
C GLU A 89 20.21 10.16 6.87
N SER A 90 21.29 10.65 6.24
CA SER A 90 21.47 10.51 4.78
C SER A 90 21.56 9.05 4.32
N ALA A 91 21.96 8.14 5.21
CA ALA A 91 21.98 6.71 4.92
C ALA A 91 20.58 6.10 4.90
N ILE A 92 19.64 6.59 5.72
CA ILE A 92 18.25 6.13 5.74
C ILE A 92 17.61 6.25 4.36
N CYS A 93 17.73 7.43 3.74
CA CYS A 93 17.24 7.66 2.38
C CYS A 93 17.85 6.69 1.36
N ARG A 94 19.16 6.42 1.47
CA ARG A 94 19.86 5.47 0.59
C ARG A 94 19.42 4.03 0.81
N TYR A 95 19.20 3.61 2.05
CA TYR A 95 18.66 2.28 2.36
C TYR A 95 17.26 2.11 1.78
N PHE A 96 16.36 3.07 2.03
CA PHE A 96 15.01 2.97 1.50
C PHE A 96 14.97 3.01 -0.04
N ALA A 97 15.79 3.84 -0.68
CA ALA A 97 15.91 3.85 -2.14
C ALA A 97 16.33 2.49 -2.73
N ARG A 98 17.03 1.66 -1.94
CA ARG A 98 17.49 0.33 -2.37
C ARG A 98 16.52 -0.78 -2.00
N ILE A 99 15.93 -0.73 -0.81
CA ILE A 99 15.10 -1.82 -0.27
C ILE A 99 13.65 -1.72 -0.73
N ARG A 100 13.10 -0.51 -0.90
CA ARG A 100 11.70 -0.35 -1.33
C ARG A 100 11.40 -1.04 -2.66
N PRO A 101 12.17 -0.83 -3.75
CA PRO A 101 11.84 -1.46 -5.03
C PRO A 101 11.90 -2.98 -4.97
N ILE A 102 12.84 -3.52 -4.17
CA ILE A 102 12.97 -4.96 -3.99
C ILE A 102 11.80 -5.53 -3.19
N THR A 103 11.41 -4.84 -2.11
CA THR A 103 10.30 -5.27 -1.25
C THR A 103 8.98 -5.22 -2.01
N GLU A 104 8.79 -4.19 -2.83
CA GLU A 104 7.67 -4.07 -3.77
C GLU A 104 7.59 -5.27 -4.72
N THR A 105 8.71 -5.66 -5.34
CA THR A 105 8.76 -6.84 -6.23
C THR A 105 8.38 -8.15 -5.54
N VAL A 106 8.64 -8.29 -4.24
CA VAL A 106 8.28 -9.53 -3.51
C VAL A 106 6.78 -9.69 -3.33
N PHE A 107 6.03 -8.59 -3.23
CA PHE A 107 4.59 -8.65 -2.99
C PHE A 107 3.78 -8.84 -4.27
N ASP A 108 4.32 -8.45 -5.42
CA ASP A 108 3.79 -8.72 -6.78
C ASP A 108 2.26 -8.55 -6.90
N LEU A 109 1.74 -7.46 -6.33
CA LEU A 109 0.31 -7.16 -6.40
C LEU A 109 -0.01 -6.53 -7.77
N PRO A 110 -1.00 -7.05 -8.52
CA PRO A 110 -1.36 -6.50 -9.83
C PRO A 110 -1.74 -5.02 -9.75
N THR A 111 -1.16 -4.21 -10.64
CA THR A 111 -1.40 -2.75 -10.68
C THR A 111 -2.10 -2.24 -11.94
N LYS A 112 -2.09 -3.02 -13.03
CA LYS A 112 -2.68 -2.68 -14.32
C LYS A 112 -3.22 -3.93 -15.01
N ASN A 113 -4.33 -3.77 -15.73
CA ASN A 113 -4.87 -4.77 -16.66
C ASN A 113 -4.98 -6.18 -16.06
N ALA A 114 -5.39 -6.26 -14.80
CA ALA A 114 -5.65 -7.54 -14.16
C ALA A 114 -7.05 -8.02 -14.57
N ASP A 115 -7.11 -9.21 -15.15
CA ASP A 115 -8.36 -9.94 -15.37
C ASP A 115 -8.62 -10.83 -14.16
N LEU A 116 -9.63 -10.47 -13.36
CA LEU A 116 -9.99 -11.18 -12.14
C LEU A 116 -11.28 -11.95 -12.41
N SER A 117 -11.15 -13.24 -12.75
CA SER A 117 -12.29 -14.10 -13.11
C SER A 117 -13.17 -14.51 -11.91
N GLU A 118 -14.40 -14.95 -12.19
CA GLU A 118 -15.39 -15.34 -11.17
C GLU A 118 -15.00 -16.59 -10.36
N GLU A 119 -14.15 -17.47 -10.91
CA GLU A 119 -13.88 -18.80 -10.33
C GLU A 119 -12.95 -18.77 -9.10
N GLU A 120 -12.10 -17.74 -8.94
CA GLU A 120 -11.20 -17.65 -7.79
C GLU A 120 -11.71 -16.75 -6.65
N ILE A 121 -12.70 -15.87 -6.90
CA ILE A 121 -13.04 -14.83 -5.91
C ILE A 121 -14.53 -14.47 -5.92
N LEU A 122 -15.32 -15.27 -5.18
CA LEU A 122 -16.70 -14.94 -4.85
C LEU A 122 -16.79 -13.53 -4.22
N LYS A 123 -17.24 -12.53 -5.00
CA LYS A 123 -17.48 -11.11 -4.62
C LYS A 123 -16.21 -10.28 -4.40
N LEU A 124 -15.83 -9.53 -5.43
CA LEU A 124 -14.86 -8.45 -5.36
C LEU A 124 -15.51 -7.14 -4.88
N VAL A 125 -14.82 -6.40 -4.01
CA VAL A 125 -15.21 -5.06 -3.58
C VAL A 125 -14.15 -4.06 -4.02
N VAL A 126 -14.56 -3.02 -4.73
CA VAL A 126 -13.70 -1.92 -5.18
C VAL A 126 -13.98 -0.68 -4.35
N ASP A 127 -12.92 -0.04 -3.87
CA ASP A 127 -13.04 1.23 -3.17
C ASP A 127 -11.74 2.04 -3.24
N ALA A 128 -11.85 3.37 -3.18
CA ALA A 128 -10.72 4.29 -3.26
C ALA A 128 -10.48 5.03 -1.94
N THR A 129 -9.22 5.13 -1.52
CA THR A 129 -8.79 5.94 -0.37
C THR A 129 -8.10 7.22 -0.81
N GLU A 130 -8.35 8.31 -0.09
CA GLU A 130 -7.62 9.57 -0.20
C GLU A 130 -6.70 9.77 1.01
N GLN A 131 -5.45 10.17 0.77
CA GLN A 131 -4.48 10.53 1.80
C GLN A 131 -4.00 11.96 1.60
N ARG A 132 -3.93 12.74 2.68
CA ARG A 132 -3.40 14.11 2.65
C ARG A 132 -1.92 14.11 2.32
N THR A 133 -1.49 15.06 1.51
CA THR A 133 -0.09 15.28 1.15
C THR A 133 0.29 16.73 1.41
N GLU A 134 1.58 17.04 1.34
CA GLU A 134 2.01 18.43 1.22
C GLU A 134 1.49 19.06 -0.08
N ARG A 135 1.36 20.39 -0.06
CA ARG A 135 0.90 21.17 -1.21
C ARG A 135 1.88 21.00 -2.37
N ARG A 136 1.36 20.66 -3.55
CA ARG A 136 2.13 20.58 -4.78
C ARG A 136 2.37 21.99 -5.33
N ARG A 137 3.51 22.21 -5.97
CA ARG A 137 3.86 23.53 -6.56
C ARG A 137 2.90 23.93 -7.69
N ASP A 138 2.44 22.96 -8.47
CA ASP A 138 1.48 23.12 -9.57
C ASP A 138 0.01 23.25 -9.09
N GLY A 139 -0.25 23.15 -7.78
CA GLY A 139 -1.61 23.20 -7.21
C GLY A 139 -2.46 21.96 -7.49
N ALA A 140 -1.94 20.93 -8.16
CA ALA A 140 -2.71 19.73 -8.48
C ALA A 140 -3.10 18.92 -7.23
N GLY A 141 -4.16 18.11 -7.37
CA GLY A 141 -4.58 17.16 -6.32
C GLY A 141 -5.37 17.75 -5.16
N TYR A 142 -5.88 18.99 -5.27
CA TYR A 142 -6.78 19.55 -4.27
C TYR A 142 -8.14 18.84 -4.30
N SER A 143 -8.44 18.04 -3.28
CA SER A 143 -9.73 17.35 -3.14
C SER A 143 -10.73 18.29 -2.49
N GLY A 144 -11.81 18.63 -3.21
CA GLY A 144 -12.93 19.40 -2.65
C GLY A 144 -13.61 18.68 -1.48
N LYS A 145 -13.68 17.34 -1.53
CA LYS A 145 -14.25 16.49 -0.48
C LYS A 145 -13.45 16.57 0.82
N LYS A 146 -12.11 16.58 0.74
CA LYS A 146 -11.21 16.62 1.91
C LYS A 146 -10.73 18.03 2.29
N LYS A 147 -11.04 19.03 1.45
CA LYS A 147 -10.56 20.41 1.54
C LYS A 147 -9.04 20.49 1.75
N ALA A 148 -8.30 19.67 1.01
CA ALA A 148 -6.84 19.52 1.15
C ALA A 148 -6.21 18.94 -0.13
N HIS A 149 -4.90 19.13 -0.29
CA HIS A 149 -4.13 18.37 -1.29
C HIS A 149 -4.03 16.91 -0.86
N THR A 150 -4.35 16.01 -1.78
CA THR A 150 -4.44 14.58 -1.51
C THR A 150 -3.93 13.77 -2.70
N VAL A 151 -3.56 12.53 -2.40
CA VAL A 151 -3.37 11.46 -3.37
C VAL A 151 -4.46 10.42 -3.16
N LYS A 152 -4.94 9.85 -4.25
CA LYS A 152 -5.98 8.83 -4.28
C LYS A 152 -5.43 7.53 -4.82
N THR A 153 -5.86 6.41 -4.25
CA THR A 153 -5.49 5.07 -4.70
C THR A 153 -6.67 4.13 -4.49
N GLN A 154 -6.96 3.32 -5.50
CA GLN A 154 -8.03 2.33 -5.48
C GLN A 154 -7.45 0.97 -5.18
N ILE A 155 -8.19 0.16 -4.42
CA ILE A 155 -7.91 -1.26 -4.25
C ILE A 155 -9.12 -2.10 -4.65
N VAL A 156 -8.85 -3.33 -5.05
CA VAL A 156 -9.86 -4.39 -5.20
C VAL A 156 -9.58 -5.44 -4.14
N VAL A 157 -10.63 -5.85 -3.44
CA VAL A 157 -10.56 -6.76 -2.30
C VAL A 157 -11.43 -7.99 -2.54
N SER A 158 -10.90 -9.17 -2.23
CA SER A 158 -11.61 -10.45 -2.26
C SER A 158 -12.61 -10.58 -1.10
N ALA A 159 -13.57 -11.51 -1.18
CA ALA A 159 -14.43 -11.78 -0.01
C ALA A 159 -13.71 -12.38 1.20
N LYS A 160 -12.48 -12.86 1.04
CA LYS A 160 -11.59 -13.26 2.15
C LYS A 160 -10.88 -12.05 2.78
N GLY A 161 -10.99 -10.89 2.15
CA GLY A 161 -10.40 -9.64 2.61
C GLY A 161 -8.96 -9.47 2.17
N ASP A 162 -8.52 -10.18 1.12
CA ASP A 162 -7.20 -10.04 0.53
C ASP A 162 -7.24 -8.95 -0.54
N ILE A 163 -6.20 -8.13 -0.58
CA ILE A 163 -6.06 -7.11 -1.62
C ILE A 163 -5.52 -7.81 -2.87
N VAL A 164 -6.29 -7.79 -3.96
CA VAL A 164 -5.96 -8.53 -5.20
C VAL A 164 -5.58 -7.60 -6.36
N HIS A 165 -5.83 -6.30 -6.23
CA HIS A 165 -5.37 -5.30 -7.18
C HIS A 165 -5.24 -3.93 -6.52
N ILE A 166 -4.27 -3.12 -6.98
CA ILE A 166 -4.05 -1.74 -6.52
C ILE A 166 -3.87 -0.83 -7.74
N SER A 167 -4.67 0.23 -7.89
CA SER A 167 -4.44 1.18 -8.98
C SER A 167 -3.14 1.97 -8.78
N GLU A 168 -2.61 2.54 -9.86
CA GLU A 168 -1.68 3.66 -9.75
C GLU A 168 -2.24 4.76 -8.84
N SER A 169 -1.34 5.47 -8.15
CA SER A 169 -1.72 6.55 -7.25
C SER A 169 -1.87 7.88 -8.02
N VAL A 170 -3.06 8.46 -7.99
CA VAL A 170 -3.41 9.66 -8.77
C VAL A 170 -3.64 10.88 -7.87
N PRO A 171 -3.61 12.11 -8.41
CA PRO A 171 -4.04 13.30 -7.67
C PRO A 171 -5.49 13.15 -7.15
N GLY A 172 -5.78 13.61 -5.93
CA GLY A 172 -7.08 13.31 -5.29
C GLY A 172 -8.30 14.03 -5.86
N ASN A 173 -8.11 14.99 -6.78
CA ASN A 173 -9.20 15.58 -7.56
C ASN A 173 -9.65 14.70 -8.74
N VAL A 174 -8.98 13.59 -9.02
CA VAL A 174 -9.42 12.60 -10.02
C VAL A 174 -10.64 11.85 -9.49
N HIS A 175 -11.68 11.73 -10.32
CA HIS A 175 -12.91 11.01 -9.99
C HIS A 175 -12.69 9.49 -9.92
N ASP A 176 -13.41 8.79 -9.05
CA ASP A 176 -13.20 7.36 -8.78
C ASP A 176 -13.47 6.51 -10.03
N LYS A 177 -14.56 6.78 -10.78
CA LYS A 177 -14.76 6.21 -12.12
C LYS A 177 -13.55 6.38 -13.06
N LYS A 178 -12.97 7.58 -13.13
CA LYS A 178 -11.83 7.83 -14.03
C LYS A 178 -10.60 7.02 -13.59
N LEU A 179 -10.37 6.92 -12.28
CA LEU A 179 -9.32 6.08 -11.71
C LEU A 179 -9.56 4.59 -12.02
N PHE A 180 -10.81 4.14 -11.93
CA PHE A 180 -11.22 2.80 -12.31
C PHE A 180 -10.92 2.50 -13.78
N ASP A 181 -11.42 3.34 -14.68
CA ASP A 181 -11.21 3.20 -16.13
C ASP A 181 -9.70 3.18 -16.48
N GLN A 182 -8.91 4.06 -15.84
CA GLN A 182 -7.46 4.15 -16.04
C GLN A 182 -6.67 2.97 -15.47
N SER A 183 -7.21 2.28 -14.46
CA SER A 183 -6.55 1.10 -13.90
C SER A 183 -6.57 -0.11 -14.83
N GLY A 184 -7.54 -0.14 -15.76
CA GLY A 184 -7.72 -1.24 -16.70
C GLY A 184 -8.09 -2.57 -16.06
N VAL A 185 -8.43 -2.57 -14.76
CA VAL A 185 -8.86 -3.80 -14.08
C VAL A 185 -10.21 -4.25 -14.64
N ILE A 186 -10.30 -5.51 -15.03
CA ILE A 186 -11.53 -6.13 -15.52
C ILE A 186 -12.13 -6.89 -14.35
N LEU A 187 -13.37 -6.57 -14.03
CA LEU A 187 -14.10 -7.15 -12.91
C LEU A 187 -15.43 -7.72 -13.41
N PRO A 188 -15.91 -8.83 -12.81
CA PRO A 188 -17.24 -9.35 -13.13
C PRO A 188 -18.32 -8.36 -12.69
N ASP A 189 -19.47 -8.40 -13.36
CA ASP A 189 -20.63 -7.52 -13.05
C ASP A 189 -21.18 -7.74 -11.63
N THR A 190 -20.82 -8.87 -11.02
CA THR A 190 -21.12 -9.19 -9.63
C THR A 190 -20.27 -8.41 -8.61
N ALA A 191 -19.18 -7.78 -9.04
CA ALA A 191 -18.34 -6.92 -8.20
C ALA A 191 -19.13 -5.75 -7.60
N LYS A 192 -18.67 -5.23 -6.46
CA LYS A 192 -19.39 -4.24 -5.66
C LYS A 192 -18.57 -2.97 -5.50
N GLY A 193 -19.18 -1.82 -5.78
CA GLY A 193 -18.60 -0.49 -5.59
C GLY A 193 -19.58 0.45 -4.90
N ASP A 194 -19.15 1.68 -4.61
CA ASP A 194 -20.07 2.74 -4.20
C ASP A 194 -20.66 3.51 -5.38
N LEU A 195 -21.43 4.57 -5.08
CA LEU A 195 -22.02 5.43 -6.10
C LEU A 195 -20.99 6.20 -6.93
N ALA A 196 -19.72 6.31 -6.51
CA ALA A 196 -18.69 6.98 -7.29
C ALA A 196 -18.24 6.16 -8.51
N TYR A 197 -18.68 4.91 -8.60
CA TYR A 197 -18.51 4.02 -9.75
C TYR A 197 -19.72 4.01 -10.70
N LEU A 198 -20.64 4.97 -10.58
CA LEU A 198 -21.77 5.13 -11.49
C LEU A 198 -21.30 5.23 -12.96
N GLY A 199 -21.88 4.41 -13.83
CA GLY A 199 -21.50 4.32 -15.24
C GLY A 199 -20.36 3.34 -15.53
N THR A 200 -20.05 2.43 -14.61
CA THR A 200 -19.20 1.25 -14.81
C THR A 200 -20.05 -0.03 -14.82
N ASN A 201 -19.44 -1.18 -15.10
CA ASN A 201 -20.10 -2.48 -15.02
C ASN A 201 -20.23 -3.03 -13.58
N ILE A 202 -19.63 -2.35 -12.60
CA ILE A 202 -19.70 -2.73 -11.18
C ILE A 202 -21.11 -2.51 -10.65
N ALA A 203 -21.62 -3.45 -9.87
CA ALA A 203 -22.87 -3.23 -9.15
C ALA A 203 -22.69 -2.19 -8.02
N ILE A 204 -23.55 -1.18 -8.02
CA ILE A 204 -23.57 -0.04 -7.10
C ILE A 204 -24.93 0.02 -6.37
N PRO A 205 -25.05 0.71 -5.22
CA PRO A 205 -26.34 0.85 -4.57
C PRO A 205 -27.28 1.75 -5.40
N LEU A 206 -28.58 1.59 -5.19
CA LEU A 206 -29.61 2.42 -5.84
C LEU A 206 -29.56 3.85 -5.29
N LYS A 207 -29.55 4.83 -6.19
CA LYS A 207 -29.47 6.25 -5.86
C LYS A 207 -30.87 6.82 -5.60
N SER A 208 -31.02 7.54 -4.48
CA SER A 208 -32.21 8.37 -4.22
C SER A 208 -32.11 9.71 -4.96
N SER A 209 -33.24 10.29 -5.34
CA SER A 209 -33.31 11.67 -5.86
C SER A 209 -34.41 12.46 -5.15
N LYS A 210 -34.40 13.79 -5.25
CA LYS A 210 -35.40 14.65 -4.59
C LYS A 210 -36.84 14.24 -4.95
N LEU A 211 -37.07 13.87 -6.21
CA LEU A 211 -38.39 13.51 -6.73
C LEU A 211 -38.67 11.99 -6.65
N HIS A 212 -37.65 11.17 -6.41
CA HIS A 212 -37.79 9.72 -6.37
C HIS A 212 -37.05 9.17 -5.15
N GLN A 213 -37.77 9.08 -4.04
CA GLN A 213 -37.28 8.49 -2.81
C GLN A 213 -37.20 6.97 -2.94
N LEU A 214 -36.24 6.36 -2.25
CA LEU A 214 -36.07 4.91 -2.25
C LEU A 214 -37.24 4.22 -1.55
N THR A 215 -37.82 3.21 -2.21
CA THR A 215 -38.80 2.32 -1.58
C THR A 215 -38.14 1.46 -0.51
N GLN A 216 -38.93 0.85 0.38
CA GLN A 216 -38.39 -0.03 1.43
C GLN A 216 -37.55 -1.17 0.83
N ARG A 217 -38.04 -1.81 -0.25
CA ARG A 217 -37.32 -2.88 -0.95
C ARG A 217 -35.96 -2.42 -1.50
N GLN A 218 -35.87 -1.18 -1.99
CA GLN A 218 -34.63 -0.60 -2.47
C GLN A 218 -33.66 -0.28 -1.31
N LYS A 219 -34.18 0.20 -0.17
CA LYS A 219 -33.39 0.38 1.06
C LYS A 219 -32.84 -0.95 1.58
N ASP A 220 -33.63 -2.02 1.54
CA ASP A 220 -33.19 -3.36 1.96
C ASP A 220 -32.11 -3.90 1.01
N HIS A 221 -32.24 -3.65 -0.29
CA HIS A 221 -31.20 -3.96 -1.27
C HIS A 221 -29.90 -3.20 -0.96
N ASN A 222 -29.97 -1.88 -0.77
CA ASN A 222 -28.81 -1.06 -0.40
C ASN A 222 -28.18 -1.50 0.91
N THR A 223 -28.98 -1.93 1.90
CA THR A 223 -28.49 -2.47 3.17
C THR A 223 -27.67 -3.74 2.95
N ARG A 224 -28.15 -4.67 2.12
CA ARG A 224 -27.39 -5.88 1.73
C ARG A 224 -26.12 -5.53 0.96
N HIS A 225 -26.18 -4.51 0.10
CA HIS A 225 -25.02 -4.01 -0.65
C HIS A 225 -23.94 -3.46 0.29
N SER A 226 -24.31 -2.56 1.18
CA SER A 226 -23.40 -1.98 2.18
C SER A 226 -22.80 -3.05 3.09
N ARG A 227 -23.58 -4.03 3.55
CA ARG A 227 -23.06 -5.16 4.35
C ARG A 227 -21.94 -5.93 3.66
N LYS A 228 -22.03 -6.13 2.35
CA LYS A 228 -20.96 -6.77 1.57
C LYS A 228 -19.72 -5.89 1.45
N ARG A 229 -19.88 -4.57 1.42
CA ARG A 229 -18.77 -3.61 1.32
C ARG A 229 -18.00 -3.42 2.63
N ILE A 230 -18.56 -3.76 3.80
CA ILE A 230 -17.88 -3.65 5.11
C ILE A 230 -16.47 -4.27 5.09
N ILE A 231 -16.25 -5.32 4.30
CA ILE A 231 -14.93 -5.94 4.19
C ILE A 231 -13.85 -4.97 3.69
N VAL A 232 -14.14 -4.12 2.69
CA VAL A 232 -13.17 -3.15 2.16
C VAL A 232 -12.89 -2.05 3.18
N GLU A 233 -13.89 -1.68 3.97
CA GLU A 233 -13.74 -0.72 5.07
C GLU A 233 -12.81 -1.28 6.16
N HIS A 234 -12.97 -2.56 6.53
CA HIS A 234 -12.05 -3.26 7.43
C HIS A 234 -10.63 -3.37 6.86
N VAL A 235 -10.50 -3.59 5.54
CA VAL A 235 -9.20 -3.59 4.86
C VAL A 235 -8.54 -2.22 5.00
N PHE A 236 -9.25 -1.14 4.68
CA PHE A 236 -8.72 0.21 4.84
C PHE A 236 -8.39 0.53 6.30
N ALA A 237 -9.23 0.16 7.26
CA ALA A 237 -8.91 0.33 8.68
C ALA A 237 -7.59 -0.37 9.05
N SER A 238 -7.37 -1.58 8.54
CA SER A 238 -6.11 -2.32 8.74
C SER A 238 -4.92 -1.63 8.06
N LEU A 239 -5.10 -1.10 6.84
CA LEU A 239 -4.06 -0.33 6.14
C LEU A 239 -3.71 0.95 6.92
N LYS A 240 -4.69 1.59 7.55
CA LYS A 240 -4.49 2.78 8.41
C LYS A 240 -3.85 2.44 9.76
N ALA A 241 -3.68 1.16 10.12
CA ALA A 241 -2.79 0.81 11.21
C ALA A 241 -1.34 1.20 10.87
N TYR A 242 -0.94 1.13 9.61
CA TYR A 242 0.35 1.63 9.14
C TYR A 242 0.28 3.15 9.06
N ARG A 243 0.98 3.81 9.98
CA ARG A 243 0.92 5.27 10.15
C ARG A 243 1.33 6.03 8.89
N ILE A 244 2.17 5.42 8.03
CA ILE A 244 2.54 6.02 6.75
C ILE A 244 1.34 6.25 5.83
N LEU A 245 0.27 5.46 5.94
CA LEU A 245 -0.97 5.64 5.18
C LEU A 245 -2.05 6.39 5.98
N ALA A 246 -1.94 6.45 7.30
CA ALA A 246 -2.88 7.13 8.17
C ALA A 246 -2.66 8.64 8.25
N ASP A 247 -1.39 9.03 8.36
CA ASP A 247 -0.98 10.41 8.55
C ASP A 247 -0.87 11.16 7.23
N ARG A 248 -0.58 12.46 7.30
CA ARG A 248 -0.20 13.20 6.10
C ARG A 248 1.09 12.61 5.53
N PHE A 249 1.10 12.27 4.25
CA PHE A 249 2.31 11.79 3.60
C PHE A 249 3.31 12.94 3.42
N ARG A 250 4.47 12.80 4.06
CA ARG A 250 5.60 13.75 4.11
C ARG A 250 6.72 13.43 3.11
N GLY A 251 6.66 12.28 2.44
CA GLY A 251 7.69 11.85 1.49
C GLY A 251 7.51 12.44 0.09
N ALA A 252 8.46 12.16 -0.80
CA ALA A 252 8.31 12.45 -2.22
C ALA A 252 7.20 11.59 -2.84
N LEU A 253 6.25 12.23 -3.54
CA LEU A 253 5.09 11.55 -4.12
C LEU A 253 5.44 10.48 -5.15
N ALA A 254 6.61 10.61 -5.80
CA ALA A 254 7.15 9.58 -6.70
C ALA A 254 7.34 8.20 -6.03
N HIS A 255 7.41 8.15 -4.70
CA HIS A 255 7.54 6.91 -3.93
C HIS A 255 6.25 6.49 -3.22
N TYR A 256 5.18 7.29 -3.31
CA TYR A 256 3.93 7.04 -2.60
C TYR A 256 3.34 5.68 -2.97
N HIS A 257 3.22 5.42 -4.27
CA HIS A 257 2.62 4.18 -4.77
C HIS A 257 3.39 2.95 -4.25
N GLN A 258 4.72 2.98 -4.27
CA GLN A 258 5.56 1.90 -3.75
C GLN A 258 5.30 1.63 -2.27
N TYR A 259 5.22 2.68 -1.43
CA TYR A 259 4.90 2.51 -0.01
C TYR A 259 3.49 1.95 0.19
N PHE A 260 2.52 2.40 -0.61
CA PHE A 260 1.15 1.91 -0.57
C PHE A 260 1.10 0.41 -0.90
N LEU A 261 1.77 -0.02 -1.96
CA LEU A 261 1.88 -1.42 -2.37
C LEU A 261 2.56 -2.27 -1.29
N ILE A 262 3.70 -1.80 -0.75
CA ILE A 262 4.41 -2.49 0.34
C ILE A 262 3.49 -2.70 1.54
N VAL A 263 2.71 -1.69 1.94
CA VAL A 263 1.78 -1.84 3.06
C VAL A 263 0.63 -2.81 2.74
N CYS A 264 0.11 -2.79 1.51
CA CYS A 264 -0.91 -3.75 1.08
C CYS A 264 -0.37 -5.19 1.10
N GLY A 265 0.84 -5.39 0.59
CA GLY A 265 1.53 -6.68 0.61
C GLY A 265 1.80 -7.18 2.02
N LEU A 266 2.29 -6.31 2.92
CA LEU A 266 2.48 -6.64 4.34
C LEU A 266 1.17 -7.04 5.02
N ARG A 267 0.06 -6.36 4.70
CA ARG A 267 -1.26 -6.72 5.24
C ARG A 267 -1.69 -8.11 4.76
N ASN A 268 -1.54 -8.41 3.48
CA ASN A 268 -1.88 -9.74 2.95
C ASN A 268 -0.97 -10.82 3.58
N LEU A 269 0.34 -10.56 3.71
CA LEU A 269 1.30 -11.46 4.34
C LEU A 269 1.00 -11.72 5.83
N ALA A 270 0.50 -10.70 6.54
CA ALA A 270 0.11 -10.83 7.95
C ALA A 270 -1.12 -11.75 8.14
N ARG A 271 -1.91 -11.97 7.08
CA ARG A 271 -3.15 -12.75 7.11
C ARG A 271 -2.98 -14.17 6.56
N SER A 272 -1.90 -14.43 5.83
CA SER A 272 -1.62 -15.72 5.17
C SER A 272 -0.97 -16.74 6.09
#